data_AF-A0AA88QEE5-F1
#
_entry.id   AF-A0AA88QEE5-F1
#
_cell.length_a   1.000
_cell.length_b   1.000
_cell.length_c   1.000
_cell.angle_alpha   90.00
_cell.angle_beta   90.00
_cell.angle_gamma   90.00
#
_symmetry.space_group_name_H-M   'P 1'
#
loop_
_entity.id
_entity.type
_entity.pdbx_description
1 polymer ?
#
loop_
_entity_poly.entity_id
_entity_poly.type
_entity_poly.pdbx_seq_one_letter_code
_entity_poly.pdbx_strand_id
1 'polypeptide(L)'
;MSGIIPKSEANGTDICAFNNYYYIIRSDLCCYMRTSGLNESSDISIFSLHPACQNGDHYIGGDSYFHIIKGDSCRRVTNLTTDGESVVYNLHTKCQGGDHYFAAFGYFYIIFRKKGTYRRTTNMNYDLHAEEHTLHSNNSEGLYYWGPPYYKRNGKPNGSQLLSCCYFLKPVSKWGVEFCTGPDLSKDKYTAVYSVHPSVLNFLPGYGYSSVSIEKESWNEATEEEELLTFELKPNESLYLWQYKLCHGHEPVLYCCDLKINNDPNPPTVVPLHPAQP
;
A
#
# COMPACT_ATOMS: atom_id res chain seq x y z
N MET A 1 -1.75 -12.13 19.25
CA MET A 1 -1.27 -10.87 18.64
C MET A 1 -1.98 -10.73 17.32
N SER A 2 -2.70 -9.63 17.11
CA SER A 2 -3.26 -9.31 15.80
C SER A 2 -2.11 -9.15 14.81
N GLY A 3 -2.06 -10.04 13.82
CA GLY A 3 -1.13 -9.92 12.73
C GLY A 3 -1.65 -8.98 11.66
N ILE A 4 -0.74 -8.52 10.81
CA ILE A 4 -1.15 -7.87 9.57
C ILE A 4 -1.82 -8.88 8.63
N ILE A 5 -2.75 -8.38 7.81
CA ILE A 5 -3.48 -9.20 6.84
C ILE A 5 -2.55 -9.50 5.65
N PRO A 6 -2.46 -10.77 5.21
CA PRO A 6 -1.75 -11.15 3.98
C PRO A 6 -2.24 -10.38 2.75
N LYS A 7 -1.35 -10.09 1.78
CA LYS A 7 -1.72 -9.45 0.50
C LYS A 7 -2.86 -10.18 -0.24
N SER A 8 -2.95 -11.51 -0.11
CA SER A 8 -4.02 -12.31 -0.72
C SER A 8 -5.42 -12.01 -0.17
N GLU A 9 -5.51 -11.40 1.01
CA GLU A 9 -6.75 -11.03 1.69
C GLU A 9 -6.90 -9.50 1.79
N ALA A 10 -5.83 -8.74 1.57
CA ALA A 10 -5.79 -7.28 1.61
C ALA A 10 -5.81 -6.66 0.20
N ASN A 11 -6.96 -6.77 -0.48
CA ASN A 11 -7.15 -6.15 -1.79
C ASN A 11 -6.91 -4.63 -1.73
N GLY A 12 -6.26 -4.10 -2.77
CA GLY A 12 -5.91 -2.67 -2.84
C GLY A 12 -4.76 -2.24 -1.92
N THR A 13 -4.15 -3.14 -1.15
CA THR A 13 -2.95 -2.84 -0.36
C THR A 13 -1.68 -3.31 -1.05
N ASP A 14 -0.65 -2.47 -1.13
CA ASP A 14 0.67 -2.86 -1.60
C ASP A 14 1.78 -2.08 -0.90
N ILE A 15 2.99 -2.63 -0.95
CA ILE A 15 4.20 -1.93 -0.51
C ILE A 15 5.14 -1.84 -1.72
N CYS A 16 5.67 -0.64 -1.99
CA CYS A 16 6.71 -0.48 -2.99
C CYS A 16 7.73 0.59 -2.60
N ALA A 17 8.83 0.70 -3.33
CA ALA A 17 9.78 1.80 -3.19
C ALA A 17 9.89 2.55 -4.51
N PHE A 18 9.91 3.89 -4.45
CA PHE A 18 10.07 4.75 -5.61
C PHE A 18 10.93 5.96 -5.26
N ASN A 19 11.93 6.26 -6.09
CA ASN A 19 13.00 7.21 -5.76
C ASN A 19 13.62 6.87 -4.40
N ASN A 20 13.58 7.80 -3.44
CA ASN A 20 14.18 7.64 -2.11
C ASN A 20 13.19 7.25 -1.02
N TYR A 21 11.97 6.86 -1.40
CA TYR A 21 10.87 6.65 -0.46
C TYR A 21 10.28 5.25 -0.56
N TYR A 22 9.75 4.79 0.56
CA TYR A 22 8.82 3.67 0.64
C TYR A 22 7.39 4.19 0.57
N TYR A 23 6.53 3.38 -0.04
CA TYR A 23 5.13 3.67 -0.22
C TYR A 23 4.34 2.48 0.29
N ILE A 24 3.34 2.75 1.13
CA ILE A 24 2.29 1.79 1.44
C ILE A 24 1.03 2.32 0.79
N ILE A 25 0.53 1.59 -0.20
CA ILE A 25 -0.68 1.93 -0.93
C ILE A 25 -1.85 1.30 -0.19
N ARG A 26 -2.89 2.08 0.05
CA ARG A 26 -4.18 1.65 0.59
C ARG A 26 -5.26 2.15 -0.37
N SER A 27 -5.31 1.53 -1.54
CA SER A 27 -6.29 1.90 -2.57
C SER A 27 -7.72 1.60 -2.16
N ASP A 28 -7.92 0.66 -1.24
CA ASP A 28 -9.20 0.44 -0.53
C ASP A 28 -9.63 1.67 0.28
N LEU A 29 -8.68 2.47 0.74
CA LEU A 29 -8.90 3.76 1.41
C LEU A 29 -8.68 4.96 0.50
N CYS A 30 -8.47 4.74 -0.80
CA CYS A 30 -8.15 5.78 -1.79
C CYS A 30 -6.92 6.65 -1.44
N CYS A 31 -5.95 6.12 -0.68
CA CYS A 31 -4.78 6.87 -0.23
C CYS A 31 -3.49 6.04 -0.25
N TYR A 32 -2.36 6.70 -0.03
CA TYR A 32 -1.08 6.04 0.21
C TYR A 32 -0.27 6.81 1.26
N MET A 33 0.53 6.08 2.03
CA MET A 33 1.56 6.61 2.90
C MET A 33 2.89 6.63 2.15
N ARG A 34 3.64 7.71 2.29
CA ARG A 34 5.06 7.83 1.90
C ARG A 34 5.91 7.96 3.16
N THR A 35 7.04 7.29 3.20
CA THR A 35 8.01 7.38 4.32
C THR A 35 9.44 7.17 3.83
N SER A 36 10.44 7.78 4.48
CA SER A 36 11.86 7.53 4.18
C SER A 36 12.38 6.22 4.77
N GLY A 37 11.68 5.66 5.76
CA GLY A 37 12.03 4.41 6.44
C GLY A 37 10.82 3.64 6.95
N LEU A 38 10.87 2.31 6.86
CA LEU A 38 9.82 1.44 7.40
C LEU A 38 10.10 1.03 8.85
N ASN A 39 11.37 1.00 9.26
CA ASN A 39 11.83 0.67 10.60
C ASN A 39 12.02 1.90 11.51
N GLU A 40 11.79 3.10 10.98
CA GLU A 40 11.95 4.38 11.65
C GLU A 40 10.71 5.25 11.35
N SER A 41 10.30 6.10 12.29
CA SER A 41 9.22 7.06 12.08
C SER A 41 9.74 8.36 11.45
N SER A 42 10.22 8.29 10.20
CA SER A 42 10.84 9.43 9.52
C SER A 42 10.12 9.80 8.22
N ASP A 43 9.83 11.10 8.06
CA ASP A 43 9.22 11.69 6.84
C ASP A 43 7.92 10.99 6.38
N ILE A 44 7.05 10.66 7.35
CA ILE A 44 5.75 10.06 7.09
C ILE A 44 4.79 11.14 6.58
N SER A 45 4.15 10.89 5.44
CA SER A 45 3.09 11.73 4.89
C SER A 45 2.06 10.86 4.19
N ILE A 46 0.78 11.24 4.29
CA ILE A 46 -0.32 10.52 3.64
C ILE A 46 -0.91 11.42 2.56
N PHE A 47 -1.17 10.83 1.39
CA PHE A 47 -1.68 11.52 0.22
C PHE A 47 -2.88 10.76 -0.35
N SER A 48 -3.81 11.49 -0.95
CA SER A 48 -4.90 10.90 -1.72
C SER A 48 -4.38 10.32 -3.04
N LEU A 49 -4.86 9.14 -3.41
CA LEU A 49 -4.67 8.59 -4.75
C LEU A 49 -5.55 9.34 -5.74
N HIS A 50 -4.99 9.66 -6.91
CA HIS A 50 -5.80 10.10 -8.04
C HIS A 50 -6.87 9.04 -8.37
N PRO A 51 -8.11 9.41 -8.72
CA PRO A 51 -9.16 8.43 -9.04
C PRO A 51 -8.75 7.38 -10.08
N ALA A 52 -7.97 7.78 -11.11
CA ALA A 52 -7.46 6.85 -12.13
C ALA A 52 -6.36 5.90 -11.65
N CYS A 53 -5.74 6.19 -10.50
CA CYS A 53 -4.70 5.39 -9.85
C CYS A 53 -5.28 4.46 -8.76
N GLN A 54 -6.60 4.47 -8.56
CA GLN A 54 -7.27 3.61 -7.58
C GLN A 54 -7.67 2.26 -8.20
N ASN A 55 -7.90 1.28 -7.34
CA ASN A 55 -8.40 -0.06 -7.65
C ASN A 55 -7.47 -0.84 -8.58
N GLY A 56 -6.15 -0.67 -8.40
CA GLY A 56 -5.15 -1.56 -8.95
C GLY A 56 -5.04 -2.84 -8.13
N ASP A 57 -4.77 -3.95 -8.79
CA ASP A 57 -4.50 -5.24 -8.17
C ASP A 57 -3.09 -5.26 -7.57
N HIS A 58 -2.14 -4.61 -8.26
CA HIS A 58 -0.76 -4.42 -7.82
C HIS A 58 -0.22 -3.02 -8.09
N TYR A 59 0.56 -2.50 -7.14
CA TYR A 59 1.30 -1.25 -7.26
C TYR A 59 2.81 -1.47 -7.17
N ILE A 60 3.54 -1.01 -8.19
CA ILE A 60 4.97 -1.24 -8.34
C ILE A 60 5.69 0.09 -8.52
N GLY A 61 6.68 0.37 -7.68
CA GLY A 61 7.63 1.47 -7.89
C GLY A 61 8.78 0.99 -8.78
N GLY A 62 8.81 1.47 -10.02
CA GLY A 62 9.90 1.22 -10.97
C GLY A 62 11.02 2.26 -10.87
N ASP A 63 11.88 2.31 -11.89
CA ASP A 63 13.01 3.25 -11.90
C ASP A 63 12.58 4.71 -12.12
N SER A 64 11.56 4.93 -12.95
CA SER A 64 11.09 6.29 -13.29
C SER A 64 9.58 6.46 -13.23
N TYR A 65 8.84 5.36 -13.02
CA TYR A 65 7.39 5.38 -12.97
C TYR A 65 6.85 4.42 -11.91
N PHE A 66 5.70 4.76 -11.37
CA PHE A 66 4.80 3.79 -10.77
C PHE A 66 4.09 3.01 -11.88
N HIS A 67 3.88 1.72 -11.63
CA HIS A 67 3.13 0.81 -12.49
C HIS A 67 1.99 0.24 -11.68
N ILE A 68 0.77 0.42 -12.18
CA ILE A 68 -0.48 -0.01 -11.56
C ILE A 68 -1.05 -1.09 -12.45
N ILE A 69 -1.04 -2.33 -11.97
CA ILE A 69 -1.60 -3.46 -12.69
C ILE A 69 -3.08 -3.60 -12.34
N LYS A 70 -3.91 -3.81 -13.36
CA LYS A 70 -5.33 -4.12 -13.22
C LYS A 70 -5.71 -5.16 -14.28
N GLY A 71 -6.03 -6.36 -13.82
CA GLY A 71 -6.14 -7.55 -14.66
C GLY A 71 -4.88 -7.75 -15.50
N ASP A 72 -5.07 -7.83 -16.81
CA ASP A 72 -4.01 -8.07 -17.79
C ASP A 72 -3.39 -6.77 -18.34
N SER A 73 -3.72 -5.62 -17.76
CA SER A 73 -3.25 -4.31 -18.19
C SER A 73 -2.41 -3.62 -17.13
N CYS A 74 -1.55 -2.71 -17.57
CA CYS A 74 -0.72 -1.91 -16.70
C CYS A 74 -0.81 -0.44 -17.10
N ARG A 75 -1.15 0.41 -16.13
CA ARG A 75 -1.06 1.86 -16.22
C ARG A 75 0.25 2.31 -15.60
N ARG A 76 0.98 3.16 -16.31
CA ARG A 76 2.23 3.75 -15.87
C ARG A 76 2.05 5.24 -15.61
N VAL A 77 2.43 5.71 -14.42
CA VAL A 77 2.34 7.12 -13.98
C VAL A 77 3.62 7.58 -13.30
N THR A 78 3.96 8.87 -13.37
CA THR A 78 5.11 9.46 -12.65
C THR A 78 4.78 9.81 -11.20
N ASN A 79 3.50 10.02 -10.90
CA ASN A 79 2.99 10.39 -9.59
C ASN A 79 1.60 9.74 -9.37
N LEU A 80 1.36 9.18 -8.17
CA LEU A 80 0.09 8.56 -7.82
C LEU A 80 -1.05 9.57 -7.55
N THR A 81 -0.75 10.87 -7.40
CA THR A 81 -1.75 11.94 -7.20
C THR A 81 -2.24 12.58 -8.50
N THR A 82 -1.70 12.17 -9.66
CA THR A 82 -2.05 12.73 -10.98
C THR A 82 -2.07 11.65 -12.05
N ASP A 83 -2.71 11.88 -13.20
CA ASP A 83 -2.77 10.91 -14.30
C ASP A 83 -2.44 11.51 -15.70
N GLY A 84 -2.02 12.77 -15.74
CA GLY A 84 -1.90 13.53 -17.00
C GLY A 84 -0.88 13.00 -18.01
N GLU A 85 0.14 12.26 -17.56
CA GLU A 85 1.19 11.68 -18.40
C GLU A 85 1.12 10.14 -18.46
N SER A 86 -0.07 9.60 -18.15
CA SER A 86 -0.22 8.16 -18.03
C SER A 86 -0.12 7.44 -19.38
N VAL A 87 0.47 6.25 -19.35
CA VAL A 87 0.49 5.33 -20.49
C VAL A 87 -0.09 4.01 -20.03
N VAL A 88 -1.04 3.46 -20.79
CA VAL A 88 -1.62 2.14 -20.53
C VAL A 88 -1.16 1.17 -21.60
N TYR A 89 -0.74 -0.02 -21.18
CA TYR A 89 -0.34 -1.11 -22.08
C TYR A 89 -0.78 -2.47 -21.52
N ASN A 90 -0.85 -3.47 -22.38
CA ASN A 90 -1.18 -4.83 -21.96
C ASN A 90 0.07 -5.55 -21.45
N LEU A 91 -0.10 -6.36 -20.42
CA LEU A 91 0.94 -7.28 -19.98
C LEU A 91 1.09 -8.40 -21.02
N HIS A 92 2.33 -8.83 -21.26
CA HIS A 92 2.60 -10.06 -22.00
C HIS A 92 1.94 -11.24 -21.28
N THR A 93 1.47 -12.25 -22.01
CA THR A 93 0.73 -13.39 -21.43
C THR A 93 1.51 -14.14 -20.36
N LYS A 94 2.85 -14.18 -20.46
CA LYS A 94 3.73 -14.77 -19.43
C LYS A 94 3.97 -13.88 -18.20
N CYS A 95 3.58 -12.62 -18.29
CA CYS A 95 3.67 -11.63 -17.22
C CYS A 95 2.31 -11.36 -16.56
N GLN A 96 1.27 -12.11 -16.89
CA GLN A 96 -0.07 -12.01 -16.30
C GLN A 96 -0.24 -13.01 -15.14
N GLY A 97 -1.22 -12.75 -14.27
CA GLY A 97 -1.66 -13.70 -13.23
C GLY A 97 -0.64 -14.00 -12.13
N GLY A 98 0.39 -13.17 -11.94
CA GLY A 98 1.27 -13.23 -10.77
C GLY A 98 0.52 -12.93 -9.47
N ASP A 99 0.92 -13.58 -8.39
CA ASP A 99 0.41 -13.33 -7.03
C ASP A 99 0.99 -12.05 -6.42
N HIS A 100 2.16 -11.62 -6.89
CA HIS A 100 2.76 -10.33 -6.53
C HIS A 100 3.70 -9.84 -7.62
N TYR A 101 3.79 -8.53 -7.74
CA TYR A 101 4.72 -7.86 -8.64
C TYR A 101 5.56 -6.84 -7.88
N PHE A 102 6.83 -6.68 -8.25
CA PHE A 102 7.67 -5.58 -7.81
C PHE A 102 8.78 -5.30 -8.82
N ALA A 103 9.56 -4.24 -8.62
CA ALA A 103 10.72 -3.93 -9.45
C ALA A 103 11.98 -3.72 -8.60
N ALA A 104 13.12 -4.17 -9.13
CA ALA A 104 14.44 -3.95 -8.56
C ALA A 104 15.52 -4.07 -9.64
N PHE A 105 16.56 -3.24 -9.54
CA PHE A 105 17.74 -3.30 -10.42
C PHE A 105 17.43 -3.38 -11.93
N GLY A 106 16.45 -2.59 -12.41
CA GLY A 106 16.05 -2.55 -13.82
C GLY A 106 15.21 -3.75 -14.29
N TYR A 107 14.80 -4.63 -13.38
CA TYR A 107 13.90 -5.74 -13.67
C TYR A 107 12.59 -5.63 -12.90
N PHE A 108 11.53 -6.12 -13.53
CA PHE A 108 10.28 -6.49 -12.90
C PHE A 108 10.35 -7.95 -12.46
N TYR A 109 9.84 -8.22 -11.27
CA TYR A 109 9.75 -9.52 -10.64
C TYR A 109 8.27 -9.87 -10.48
N ILE A 110 7.90 -11.08 -10.88
CA ILE A 110 6.53 -11.60 -10.86
C ILE A 110 6.55 -12.91 -10.09
N ILE A 111 5.90 -12.94 -8.94
CA ILE A 111 5.89 -14.10 -8.05
C ILE A 111 4.67 -14.97 -8.38
N PHE A 112 4.91 -16.25 -8.64
CA PHE A 112 3.88 -17.26 -8.83
C PHE A 112 3.94 -18.27 -7.68
N ARG A 113 3.31 -17.95 -6.56
CA ARG A 113 3.37 -18.70 -5.29
C ARG A 113 2.93 -20.14 -5.47
N LYS A 114 1.80 -20.38 -6.17
CA LYS A 114 1.30 -21.75 -6.44
C LYS A 114 2.27 -22.58 -7.29
N LYS A 115 3.04 -21.93 -8.18
CA LYS A 115 4.06 -22.60 -8.99
C LYS A 115 5.37 -22.79 -8.24
N GLY A 116 5.58 -22.08 -7.13
CA GLY A 116 6.86 -22.04 -6.44
C GLY A 116 7.98 -21.42 -7.29
N THR A 117 7.63 -20.50 -8.20
CA THR A 117 8.58 -19.81 -9.07
C THR A 117 8.40 -18.30 -9.01
N TYR A 118 9.43 -17.57 -9.43
CA TYR A 118 9.30 -16.17 -9.80
C TYR A 118 9.92 -15.92 -11.17
N ARG A 119 9.27 -15.06 -11.94
CA ARG A 119 9.76 -14.59 -13.24
C ARG A 119 10.42 -13.24 -13.08
N ARG A 120 11.51 -13.00 -13.81
CA ARG A 120 12.18 -11.72 -13.93
C ARG A 120 12.16 -11.27 -15.38
N THR A 121 11.80 -10.02 -15.66
CA THR A 121 11.81 -9.44 -17.02
C THR A 121 12.18 -7.97 -16.98
N THR A 122 12.80 -7.45 -18.04
CA THR A 122 13.08 -6.01 -18.18
C THR A 122 11.88 -5.21 -18.69
N ASN A 123 10.87 -5.89 -19.25
CA ASN A 123 9.68 -5.23 -19.79
C ASN A 123 8.48 -6.16 -19.72
N MET A 124 7.45 -5.81 -18.94
CA MET A 124 6.27 -6.65 -18.77
C MET A 124 5.31 -6.65 -19.96
N ASN A 125 5.45 -5.75 -20.94
CA ASN A 125 4.63 -5.71 -22.16
C ASN A 125 5.11 -6.74 -23.20
N TYR A 126 6.41 -6.96 -23.27
CA TYR A 126 7.04 -7.83 -24.29
C TYR A 126 7.82 -9.02 -23.70
N ASP A 127 7.91 -9.10 -22.37
CA ASP A 127 8.62 -10.16 -21.65
C ASP A 127 10.11 -10.28 -22.05
N LEU A 128 10.78 -9.13 -22.17
CA LEU A 128 12.15 -9.04 -22.66
C LEU A 128 13.19 -9.51 -21.63
N HIS A 129 14.19 -10.23 -22.11
CA HIS A 129 15.30 -10.79 -21.30
C HIS A 129 14.78 -11.59 -20.10
N ALA A 130 13.69 -12.33 -20.32
CA ALA A 130 12.98 -12.95 -19.24
C ALA A 130 13.61 -14.27 -18.80
N GLU A 131 13.63 -14.46 -17.49
CA GLU A 131 14.12 -15.65 -16.83
C GLU A 131 13.10 -16.12 -15.79
N GLU A 132 13.03 -17.42 -15.56
CA GLU A 132 12.22 -18.01 -14.50
C GLU A 132 13.12 -18.75 -13.52
N HIS A 133 12.90 -18.51 -12.24
CA HIS A 133 13.72 -18.98 -11.14
C HIS A 133 12.84 -19.66 -10.10
N THR A 134 13.39 -20.62 -9.37
CA THR A 134 12.72 -21.22 -8.22
C THR A 134 12.56 -20.18 -7.11
N LEU A 135 11.39 -20.16 -6.47
CA LEU A 135 11.13 -19.40 -5.26
C LEU A 135 11.43 -20.29 -4.05
N HIS A 136 12.32 -19.86 -3.17
CA HIS A 136 12.60 -20.63 -1.95
C HIS A 136 11.35 -20.69 -1.06
N SER A 137 11.08 -21.83 -0.43
CA SER A 137 9.89 -22.03 0.42
C SER A 137 9.77 -20.96 1.52
N ASN A 138 10.85 -20.69 2.25
CA ASN A 138 10.89 -19.65 3.30
C ASN A 138 10.65 -18.22 2.79
N ASN A 139 10.87 -17.99 1.49
CA ASN A 139 10.58 -16.71 0.86
C ASN A 139 9.17 -16.68 0.26
N SER A 140 8.53 -17.83 0.03
CA SER A 140 7.16 -17.92 -0.53
C SER A 140 6.07 -17.48 0.44
N GLU A 141 6.36 -17.50 1.74
CA GLU A 141 5.48 -17.05 2.82
C GLU A 141 5.42 -15.52 2.98
N GLY A 142 6.24 -14.75 2.25
CA GLY A 142 6.22 -13.29 2.34
C GLY A 142 4.84 -12.70 2.04
N LEU A 143 4.32 -11.87 2.92
CA LEU A 143 3.00 -11.26 2.78
C LEU A 143 2.99 -10.16 1.72
N TYR A 144 4.06 -9.36 1.67
CA TYR A 144 4.27 -8.28 0.70
C TYR A 144 5.71 -8.33 0.20
N TYR A 145 5.97 -7.99 -1.07
CA TYR A 145 7.31 -7.98 -1.68
C TYR A 145 7.56 -6.66 -2.41
N TRP A 146 8.78 -6.13 -2.27
CA TRP A 146 9.20 -4.91 -2.96
C TRP A 146 10.72 -4.88 -3.19
N GLY A 147 11.16 -3.96 -4.05
CA GLY A 147 12.58 -3.66 -4.23
C GLY A 147 13.07 -2.52 -3.33
N PRO A 148 14.39 -2.35 -3.17
CA PRO A 148 14.96 -1.22 -2.42
C PRO A 148 14.71 0.14 -3.10
N PRO A 149 14.64 1.24 -2.31
CA PRO A 149 14.70 2.59 -2.84
C PRO A 149 16.07 2.86 -3.49
N TYR A 150 16.12 3.85 -4.37
CA TYR A 150 17.28 4.20 -5.19
C TYR A 150 18.56 4.43 -4.38
N TYR A 151 18.51 5.16 -3.27
CA TYR A 151 19.70 5.40 -2.44
C TYR A 151 20.29 4.10 -1.84
N LYS A 152 19.46 3.08 -1.55
CA LYS A 152 19.94 1.77 -1.08
C LYS A 152 20.45 0.88 -2.20
N ARG A 153 20.14 1.19 -3.46
CA ARG A 153 20.74 0.53 -4.64
C ARG A 153 22.16 1.01 -4.91
N ASN A 154 22.53 2.20 -4.40
CA ASN A 154 23.75 2.91 -4.81
C ASN A 154 24.72 3.27 -3.66
N GLY A 155 24.49 2.88 -2.40
CA GLY A 155 25.44 3.12 -1.29
C GLY A 155 26.45 1.98 -1.14
N LYS A 156 27.76 2.15 -0.87
CA LYS A 156 28.74 3.27 -0.87
C LYS A 156 29.93 2.82 -1.78
N PRO A 157 30.81 3.72 -2.26
CA PRO A 157 31.94 3.38 -3.15
C PRO A 157 32.98 2.41 -2.56
N ASN A 158 32.95 2.19 -1.23
CA ASN A 158 34.00 1.47 -0.52
C ASN A 158 33.41 0.26 0.23
N GLY A 159 33.42 -0.90 -0.43
CA GLY A 159 33.55 -2.21 0.22
C GLY A 159 32.28 -2.88 0.78
N SER A 160 31.78 -3.87 0.03
CA SER A 160 31.07 -5.06 0.51
C SER A 160 29.76 -4.91 1.30
N GLN A 161 28.79 -4.14 0.81
CA GLN A 161 27.39 -4.38 1.21
C GLN A 161 26.73 -5.25 0.14
N LEU A 162 26.27 -6.45 0.50
CA LEU A 162 25.44 -7.28 -0.39
C LEU A 162 24.18 -6.48 -0.74
N LEU A 163 24.12 -5.99 -1.98
CA LEU A 163 22.97 -5.30 -2.54
C LEU A 163 21.75 -6.21 -2.43
N SER A 164 20.82 -5.84 -1.55
CA SER A 164 19.56 -6.58 -1.39
C SER A 164 18.61 -6.16 -2.51
N CYS A 165 18.23 -7.08 -3.38
CA CYS A 165 17.28 -6.83 -4.47
C CYS A 165 15.84 -7.04 -4.05
N CYS A 166 15.61 -7.83 -3.01
CA CYS A 166 14.26 -8.21 -2.60
C CYS A 166 14.06 -7.92 -1.13
N TYR A 167 12.96 -7.24 -0.85
CA TYR A 167 12.46 -6.94 0.46
C TYR A 167 11.13 -7.65 0.55
N PHE A 168 10.86 -8.28 1.69
CA PHE A 168 9.56 -8.86 1.89
C PHE A 168 9.21 -8.89 3.37
N LEU A 169 7.93 -8.74 3.63
CA LEU A 169 7.38 -8.65 4.97
C LEU A 169 6.86 -10.03 5.36
N LYS A 170 7.26 -10.55 6.53
CA LYS A 170 6.84 -11.87 7.00
C LYS A 170 5.58 -11.80 7.87
N PRO A 171 4.75 -12.86 7.87
CA PRO A 171 3.71 -12.98 8.89
C PRO A 171 4.33 -12.93 10.28
N VAL A 172 3.58 -12.40 11.26
CA VAL A 172 4.02 -12.05 12.63
C VAL A 172 5.05 -13.02 13.19
N SER A 173 6.18 -12.49 13.63
CA SER A 173 7.16 -13.22 14.43
C SER A 173 6.90 -13.03 15.92
N LYS A 174 7.68 -13.72 16.76
CA LYS A 174 7.67 -13.52 18.22
C LYS A 174 7.85 -12.05 18.63
N TRP A 175 8.46 -11.24 17.76
CA TRP A 175 8.83 -9.84 18.03
C TRP A 175 7.92 -8.83 17.32
N GLY A 176 6.80 -9.27 16.76
CA GLY A 176 5.86 -8.43 16.02
C GLY A 176 6.02 -8.58 14.51
N VAL A 177 5.82 -7.48 13.78
CA VAL A 177 5.87 -7.49 12.32
C VAL A 177 7.27 -7.08 11.85
N GLU A 178 7.88 -7.94 11.05
CA GLU A 178 9.25 -7.78 10.57
C GLU A 178 9.32 -7.87 9.05
N PHE A 179 10.29 -7.18 8.46
CA PHE A 179 10.65 -7.36 7.07
C PHE A 179 12.10 -7.81 6.92
N CYS A 180 12.30 -8.70 5.96
CA CYS A 180 13.60 -9.25 5.59
C CYS A 180 14.09 -8.58 4.32
N THR A 181 15.41 -8.49 4.19
CA THR A 181 16.09 -8.04 2.98
C THR A 181 17.05 -9.12 2.51
N GLY A 182 17.16 -9.32 1.21
CA GLY A 182 18.05 -10.34 0.65
C GLY A 182 18.41 -10.10 -0.82
N PRO A 183 19.48 -10.76 -1.30
CA PRO A 183 19.97 -10.61 -2.66
C PRO A 183 19.28 -11.54 -3.67
N ASP A 184 18.44 -12.47 -3.22
CA ASP A 184 17.90 -13.53 -4.08
C ASP A 184 16.69 -14.22 -3.42
N LEU A 185 15.56 -14.31 -4.12
CA LEU A 185 14.37 -15.01 -3.64
C LEU A 185 14.47 -16.54 -3.80
N SER A 186 15.45 -17.05 -4.55
CA SER A 186 15.67 -18.49 -4.73
C SER A 186 16.46 -19.15 -3.60
N LYS A 187 16.98 -18.36 -2.65
CA LYS A 187 17.81 -18.82 -1.53
C LYS A 187 17.25 -18.34 -0.20
N ASP A 188 17.38 -19.16 0.84
CA ASP A 188 17.12 -18.73 2.21
C ASP A 188 18.31 -17.95 2.77
N LYS A 189 18.55 -16.76 2.22
CA LYS A 189 19.66 -15.90 2.63
C LYS A 189 19.17 -14.48 2.82
N TYR A 190 19.13 -14.06 4.09
CA TYR A 190 18.83 -12.67 4.46
C TYR A 190 20.13 -11.90 4.67
N THR A 191 20.16 -10.67 4.17
CA THR A 191 21.19 -9.69 4.52
C THR A 191 20.86 -9.04 5.86
N ALA A 192 19.58 -8.78 6.14
CA ALA A 192 19.13 -8.21 7.40
C ALA A 192 17.63 -8.45 7.63
N VAL A 193 17.22 -8.38 8.90
CA VAL A 193 15.82 -8.40 9.37
C VAL A 193 15.59 -7.15 10.21
N TYR A 194 14.46 -6.49 10.00
CA TYR A 194 14.11 -5.25 10.68
C TYR A 194 12.67 -5.31 11.19
N SER A 195 12.43 -4.78 12.39
CA SER A 195 11.08 -4.51 12.88
C SER A 195 10.49 -3.32 12.13
N VAL A 196 9.20 -3.38 11.80
CA VAL A 196 8.48 -2.24 11.23
C VAL A 196 8.08 -1.29 12.37
N HIS A 197 8.24 0.02 12.16
CA HIS A 197 7.89 1.02 13.15
C HIS A 197 6.37 1.05 13.40
N PRO A 198 5.88 1.21 14.65
CA PRO A 198 4.44 1.22 14.96
C PRO A 198 3.61 2.20 14.12
N SER A 199 4.09 3.43 13.88
CA SER A 199 3.40 4.41 13.02
C SER A 199 3.18 3.94 11.58
N VAL A 200 4.09 3.11 11.06
CA VAL A 200 3.98 2.49 9.73
C VAL A 200 3.04 1.29 9.80
N LEU A 201 3.15 0.50 10.86
CA LEU A 201 2.28 -0.65 11.09
C LEU A 201 0.80 -0.26 11.18
N ASN A 202 0.47 0.84 11.84
CA ASN A 202 -0.92 1.31 11.97
C ASN A 202 -1.58 1.64 10.62
N PHE A 203 -0.81 1.72 9.54
CA PHE A 203 -1.34 1.94 8.19
C PHE A 203 -1.53 0.63 7.40
N LEU A 204 -0.95 -0.47 7.87
CA LEU A 204 -1.13 -1.79 7.28
C LEU A 204 -2.45 -2.43 7.75
N PRO A 205 -3.18 -3.14 6.88
CA PRO A 205 -4.39 -3.84 7.27
C PRO A 205 -4.11 -4.87 8.39
N GLY A 206 -5.00 -4.96 9.37
CA GLY A 206 -4.88 -5.88 10.52
C GLY A 206 -4.08 -5.34 11.71
N TYR A 207 -3.37 -4.21 11.56
CA TYR A 207 -2.60 -3.59 12.64
C TYR A 207 -3.03 -2.12 12.81
N GLY A 208 -3.23 -1.66 14.05
CA GLY A 208 -3.73 -0.31 14.32
C GLY A 208 -5.24 -0.11 14.20
N TYR A 209 -5.98 -1.09 13.67
CA TYR A 209 -7.35 -1.31 14.12
C TYR A 209 -7.24 -1.95 15.51
N SER A 210 -7.21 -1.11 16.55
CA SER A 210 -8.16 -1.39 17.61
C SER A 210 -9.47 -1.56 16.85
N SER A 211 -10.03 -2.76 16.84
CA SER A 211 -11.47 -2.83 16.87
C SER A 211 -11.88 -1.74 17.86
N VAL A 212 -12.68 -0.75 17.43
CA VAL A 212 -13.72 -0.33 18.37
C VAL A 212 -14.28 -1.66 18.82
N SER A 213 -14.05 -2.03 20.09
CA SER A 213 -14.47 -3.34 20.56
C SER A 213 -15.97 -3.31 20.53
N ILE A 214 -16.54 -3.70 19.40
CA ILE A 214 -17.97 -3.72 19.18
C ILE A 214 -18.64 -4.90 19.87
N GLU A 215 -17.85 -5.70 20.58
CA GLU A 215 -18.33 -6.57 21.65
C GLU A 215 -18.73 -5.79 22.92
N LYS A 216 -18.32 -4.52 23.06
CA LYS A 216 -18.75 -3.62 24.15
C LYS A 216 -19.78 -2.58 23.71
N GLU A 217 -19.97 -2.38 22.41
CA GLU A 217 -21.07 -1.56 21.90
C GLU A 217 -22.23 -2.46 21.48
N SER A 218 -23.36 -2.30 22.17
CA SER A 218 -24.62 -2.96 21.81
C SER A 218 -25.11 -2.41 20.48
N TRP A 219 -24.83 -3.10 19.39
CA TRP A 219 -25.37 -2.78 18.06
C TRP A 219 -26.90 -2.92 17.93
N ASN A 220 -27.59 -3.39 18.98
CA ASN A 220 -29.05 -3.34 19.03
C ASN A 220 -29.60 -1.90 19.07
N GLU A 221 -28.73 -0.89 19.18
CA GLU A 221 -29.08 0.54 19.22
C GLU A 221 -28.62 1.33 17.98
N ALA A 222 -27.88 0.73 17.03
CA ALA A 222 -27.57 1.42 15.78
C ALA A 222 -28.85 1.61 14.97
N THR A 223 -29.35 2.85 15.00
CA THR A 223 -30.52 3.27 14.28
C THR A 223 -30.04 3.97 13.01
N GLU A 224 -30.54 3.56 11.84
CA GLU A 224 -30.42 4.39 10.64
C GLU A 224 -31.22 5.67 10.90
N GLU A 225 -30.51 6.75 11.23
CA GLU A 225 -31.12 8.07 11.40
C GLU A 225 -30.97 8.85 10.08
N GLU A 226 -32.10 9.13 9.43
CA GLU A 226 -32.18 10.08 8.32
C GLU A 226 -32.56 11.46 8.88
N GLU A 227 -31.69 12.45 8.73
CA GLU A 227 -31.97 13.84 9.11
C GLU A 227 -32.18 14.70 7.85
N LEU A 228 -33.36 15.33 7.74
CA LEU A 228 -33.64 16.30 6.67
C LEU A 228 -33.08 17.66 7.07
N LEU A 229 -31.95 18.03 6.46
CA LEU A 229 -31.36 19.36 6.66
C LEU A 229 -31.96 20.36 5.67
N THR A 230 -32.53 21.44 6.19
CA THR A 230 -33.08 22.55 5.38
C THR A 230 -32.23 23.80 5.61
N PHE A 231 -31.75 24.41 4.53
CA PHE A 231 -30.98 25.66 4.58
C PHE A 231 -31.56 26.67 3.61
N GLU A 232 -31.59 27.94 4.02
CA GLU A 232 -31.83 29.07 3.12
C GLU A 232 -30.49 29.73 2.79
N LEU A 233 -30.08 29.65 1.52
CA LEU A 233 -28.90 30.32 1.00
C LEU A 233 -29.29 31.64 0.36
N LYS A 234 -28.65 32.73 0.76
CA LYS A 234 -28.82 34.02 0.10
C LYS A 234 -28.04 34.04 -1.22
N PRO A 235 -28.39 34.94 -2.17
CA PRO A 235 -27.59 35.14 -3.37
C PRO A 235 -26.13 35.41 -3.03
N ASN A 236 -25.22 34.68 -3.70
CA ASN A 236 -23.76 34.73 -3.52
C ASN A 236 -23.20 34.12 -2.22
N GLU A 237 -23.98 33.33 -1.49
CA GLU A 237 -23.46 32.50 -0.39
C GLU A 237 -23.08 31.10 -0.87
N SER A 238 -22.18 30.44 -0.14
CA SER A 238 -21.76 29.06 -0.40
C SER A 238 -21.84 28.25 0.90
N LEU A 239 -22.40 27.05 0.79
CA LEU A 239 -22.44 26.07 1.87
C LEU A 239 -21.41 24.99 1.58
N TYR A 240 -20.59 24.66 2.58
CA TYR A 240 -19.64 23.56 2.49
C TYR A 240 -20.05 22.45 3.44
N LEU A 241 -20.12 21.22 2.92
CA LEU A 241 -20.49 20.03 3.66
C LEU A 241 -19.27 19.10 3.75
N TRP A 242 -18.82 18.81 4.96
CA TRP A 242 -17.68 17.94 5.21
C TRP A 242 -18.16 16.69 5.95
N GLN A 243 -17.92 15.52 5.36
CA GLN A 243 -18.26 14.23 5.95
C GLN A 243 -17.03 13.34 6.03
N TYR A 244 -16.74 12.82 7.22
CA TYR A 244 -15.65 11.86 7.43
C TYR A 244 -16.13 10.46 7.07
N LYS A 245 -15.40 9.82 6.14
CA LYS A 245 -15.66 8.44 5.73
C LYS A 245 -14.70 7.49 6.43
N LEU A 246 -15.24 6.57 7.23
CA LEU A 246 -14.47 5.45 7.77
C LEU A 246 -14.70 4.24 6.86
N CYS A 247 -13.64 3.82 6.16
CA CYS A 247 -13.73 2.65 5.29
C CYS A 247 -13.25 1.40 6.02
N HIS A 248 -13.97 0.29 5.80
CA HIS A 248 -13.56 -1.06 6.19
C HIS A 248 -13.66 -1.98 4.96
N GLY A 249 -12.56 -2.13 4.22
CA GLY A 249 -12.54 -2.93 3.00
C GLY A 249 -13.35 -2.33 1.84
N HIS A 250 -13.95 -3.19 1.01
CA HIS A 250 -14.68 -2.78 -0.22
C HIS A 250 -16.06 -2.14 0.03
N GLU A 251 -16.60 -2.26 1.25
CA GLU A 251 -17.84 -1.60 1.63
C GLU A 251 -17.56 -0.39 2.54
N PRO A 252 -18.21 0.75 2.30
CA PRO A 252 -18.19 1.85 3.25
C PRO A 252 -18.99 1.43 4.49
N VAL A 253 -18.32 0.91 5.53
CA VAL A 253 -19.03 0.32 6.68
C VAL A 253 -19.47 1.37 7.69
N LEU A 254 -18.83 2.54 7.82
CA LEU A 254 -19.27 3.54 8.80
C LEU A 254 -19.10 4.99 8.32
N TYR A 255 -20.20 5.73 8.38
CA TYR A 255 -20.21 7.18 8.42
C TYR A 255 -19.74 7.60 9.82
N CYS A 256 -18.80 8.53 9.92
CA CYS A 256 -18.47 9.10 11.23
C CYS A 256 -19.72 9.80 11.78
N CYS A 257 -20.01 9.64 13.08
CA CYS A 257 -21.22 10.16 13.73
C CYS A 257 -21.37 11.69 13.69
N ASP A 258 -20.34 12.42 13.25
CA ASP A 258 -20.30 13.88 13.27
C ASP A 258 -20.29 14.46 11.84
N LEU A 259 -21.41 15.08 11.46
CA LEU A 259 -21.51 15.95 10.28
C LEU A 259 -21.12 17.38 10.66
N LYS A 260 -20.14 17.97 9.97
CA LYS A 260 -19.79 19.39 10.16
C LYS A 260 -20.24 20.23 8.98
N ILE A 261 -21.17 21.14 9.26
CA ILE A 261 -21.67 22.13 8.32
C ILE A 261 -21.07 23.48 8.69
N ASN A 262 -20.40 24.13 7.75
CA ASN A 262 -19.85 25.48 7.96
C ASN A 262 -19.87 26.30 6.66
N ASN A 263 -19.50 27.56 6.79
CA ASN A 263 -19.32 28.52 5.71
C ASN A 263 -17.82 28.72 5.36
N ASP A 264 -16.94 27.88 5.89
CA ASP A 264 -15.50 27.92 5.61
C ASP A 264 -15.21 27.03 4.39
N PRO A 265 -14.57 27.57 3.32
CA PRO A 265 -14.18 26.76 2.17
C PRO A 265 -13.07 25.74 2.50
N ASN A 266 -12.42 25.84 3.66
CA ASN A 266 -11.34 24.93 4.05
C ASN A 266 -11.87 23.75 4.89
N PRO A 267 -11.32 22.54 4.67
CA PRO A 267 -11.69 21.37 5.46
C PRO A 267 -11.34 21.54 6.94
N PRO A 268 -12.12 20.95 7.87
CA PRO A 268 -11.82 20.99 9.29
C PRO A 268 -10.46 20.35 9.60
N THR A 269 -9.66 21.02 10.44
CA THR A 269 -8.35 20.50 10.90
C THR A 269 -8.45 19.53 12.07
N VAL A 270 -9.61 19.48 12.74
CA VAL A 270 -9.87 18.60 13.88
C VAL A 270 -10.59 17.35 13.37
N VAL A 271 -9.99 16.19 13.56
CA VAL A 271 -10.62 14.89 13.27
C VAL A 271 -11.60 14.56 14.41
N PRO A 272 -12.91 14.40 14.14
CA PRO A 272 -13.93 14.16 15.16
C PRO A 272 -13.97 12.68 15.56
N LEU A 273 -12.82 12.13 15.97
CA LEU A 273 -12.76 10.81 16.57
C LEU A 273 -12.64 11.00 18.08
N HIS A 274 -13.48 10.31 18.85
CA HIS A 274 -13.33 10.31 20.30
C HIS A 274 -11.92 9.83 20.67
N PRO A 275 -11.26 10.48 21.66
CA PRO A 275 -10.00 9.96 22.18
C PRO A 275 -10.23 8.54 22.70
N ALA A 276 -9.31 7.63 22.35
CA ALA A 276 -9.36 6.27 22.86
C ALA A 276 -9.40 6.31 24.39
N GLN A 277 -10.43 5.71 24.99
CA GLN A 277 -10.49 5.56 26.45
C GLN A 277 -9.32 4.69 26.92
N PRO A 278 -8.70 5.01 28.07
CA PRO A 278 -7.57 4.27 28.61
C PRO A 278 -7.92 2.84 29.02
#